data_AF-A0AAE0SVS6-F1
#
_entry.id   AF-A0AAE0SVS6-F1
#
_cell.length_a   1.000
_cell.length_b   1.000
_cell.length_c   1.000
_cell.angle_alpha   90.00
_cell.angle_beta   90.00
_cell.angle_gamma   90.00
#
_symmetry.space_group_name_H-M   'P 1'
#
loop_
_entity.id
_entity.type
_entity.pdbx_description
1 polymer ?
#
loop_
_entity_poly.entity_id
_entity_poly.type
_entity_poly.pdbx_seq_one_letter_code
_entity_poly.pdbx_strand_id
1 'polypeptide(L)' 'MCDTFIYSDRVEIVNANQFNTVSTSSLRIWLDDVICVGTESSIGDCSHRGWGDTNCYHREDVAIRCGDKPLKEY' A
#
# COMPACT_ATOMS: atom_id res chain seq x y z
N MET A 1 -1.57 -5.09 -6.61
CA MET A 1 -0.64 -4.06 -6.06
C MET A 1 0.83 -4.38 -6.33
N CYS A 2 1.31 -5.60 -6.16
CA CYS A 2 2.67 -6.02 -6.57
C CYS A 2 2.66 -6.89 -7.85
N ASP A 3 1.47 -7.18 -8.38
CA ASP A 3 1.19 -8.15 -9.45
C ASP A 3 1.68 -7.73 -10.84
N THR A 4 2.13 -6.48 -11.00
CA THR A 4 2.77 -6.00 -12.24
C THR A 4 4.13 -6.68 -12.47
N PHE A 5 4.73 -7.26 -11.42
CA PHE A 5 5.95 -8.04 -11.51
C PHE A 5 5.62 -9.52 -11.30
N ILE A 6 5.81 -10.32 -12.35
CA ILE A 6 5.45 -11.75 -12.50
C ILE A 6 5.96 -12.68 -11.35
N TYR A 7 6.78 -12.15 -10.43
CA TYR A 7 7.44 -12.90 -9.34
C TYR A 7 7.02 -12.47 -7.92
N SER A 8 6.16 -11.45 -7.75
CA SER A 8 5.93 -10.79 -6.46
C SER A 8 4.46 -10.71 -6.05
N ASP A 9 3.90 -11.80 -5.53
CA ASP A 9 2.59 -11.75 -4.85
C ASP A 9 2.73 -11.51 -3.34
N ARG A 10 3.97 -11.38 -2.83
CA ARG A 10 4.19 -11.11 -1.42
C ARG A 10 4.16 -9.61 -1.18
N VAL A 11 3.06 -9.15 -0.61
CA VAL A 11 2.88 -7.77 -0.12
C VAL A 11 3.17 -7.74 1.38
N GLU A 12 4.09 -6.89 1.79
CA GLU A 12 4.32 -6.56 3.20
C GLU A 12 3.91 -5.12 3.47
N ILE A 13 3.05 -4.91 4.45
CA ILE A 13 2.71 -3.57 4.95
C ILE A 13 3.81 -3.13 5.91
N VAL A 14 4.37 -1.96 5.65
CA VAL A 14 5.54 -1.42 6.34
C VAL A 14 5.31 0.05 6.67
N ASN A 15 5.92 0.54 7.74
CA ASN A 15 5.77 1.93 8.12
C ASN A 15 6.50 2.84 7.12
N ALA A 16 5.87 3.93 6.66
CA ALA A 16 6.46 4.82 5.67
C ALA A 16 7.79 5.46 6.14
N ASN A 17 7.99 5.62 7.46
CA ASN A 17 9.26 6.12 8.01
C ASN A 17 10.47 5.22 7.68
N GLN A 18 10.24 3.95 7.30
CA GLN A 18 11.31 3.04 6.88
C GLN A 18 11.88 3.36 5.49
N PHE A 19 11.15 4.11 4.65
CA PHE A 19 11.57 4.43 3.27
C PHE A 19 12.24 5.80 3.16
N ASN A 20 12.45 6.50 4.27
CA ASN A 20 12.89 7.90 4.30
C ASN A 20 12.08 8.81 3.34
N THR A 21 10.82 8.41 3.06
CA THR A 21 9.86 9.25 2.38
C THR A 21 9.50 10.37 3.34
N VAL A 22 9.63 11.61 2.89
CA VAL A 22 9.34 12.79 3.71
C VAL A 22 7.84 12.79 4.03
N SER A 23 7.48 12.17 5.15
CA SER A 23 6.14 12.09 5.77
C SER A 23 5.68 13.47 6.31
N THR A 24 6.34 14.54 5.90
CA THR A 24 5.91 15.94 6.12
C THR A 24 5.47 16.61 4.82
N SER A 25 5.33 15.85 3.72
CA SER A 25 4.89 16.42 2.45
C SER A 25 3.48 17.00 2.60
N SER A 26 3.17 18.16 2.02
CA SER A 26 1.82 18.73 1.96
C SER A 26 0.96 18.09 0.86
N LEU A 27 1.34 16.88 0.43
CA LEU A 27 0.65 16.18 -0.64
C LEU A 27 -0.71 15.72 -0.16
N ARG A 28 -1.69 15.65 -1.05
CA ARG A 28 -3.02 15.20 -0.65
C ARG A 28 -2.98 13.71 -0.30
N ILE A 29 -3.52 13.37 0.87
CA ILE A 29 -3.85 11.99 1.22
C ILE A 29 -5.12 11.61 0.45
N TRP A 30 -5.04 10.54 -0.33
CA TRP A 30 -6.10 10.15 -1.27
C TRP A 30 -7.01 9.04 -0.77
N LEU A 31 -6.51 8.17 0.10
CA LEU A 31 -7.18 6.96 0.53
C LEU A 31 -7.04 6.78 2.04
N ASP A 32 -8.10 6.27 2.66
CA ASP A 32 -8.25 6.04 4.11
C ASP A 32 -9.13 4.81 4.33
N ASP A 33 -8.87 4.09 5.42
CA ASP A 33 -9.49 2.80 5.77
C ASP A 33 -9.54 1.83 4.58
N VAL A 34 -8.41 1.69 3.88
CA VAL A 34 -8.31 0.80 2.71
C VAL A 34 -8.33 -0.65 3.15
N ILE A 35 -9.30 -1.41 2.64
CA ILE A 35 -9.47 -2.84 2.88
C ILE A 35 -9.55 -3.55 1.53
N CYS A 36 -8.55 -4.36 1.24
CA CYS A 36 -8.47 -5.17 0.01
C CYS A 36 -8.71 -6.66 0.32
N VAL A 37 -9.35 -7.36 -0.61
CA VAL A 37 -9.58 -8.82 -0.58
C VAL A 37 -8.41 -9.57 -1.23
N GLY A 38 -7.62 -8.89 -2.08
CA GLY A 38 -6.46 -9.44 -2.77
C GLY A 38 -6.69 -9.81 -4.23
N THR A 39 -7.87 -9.48 -4.79
CA THR A 39 -8.22 -9.71 -6.20
C THR A 39 -8.37 -8.42 -7.00
N GLU A 40 -8.24 -7.28 -6.33
CA GLU A 40 -8.33 -5.96 -6.92
C GLU A 40 -7.18 -5.68 -7.90
N SER A 41 -7.48 -5.01 -9.01
CA SER A 41 -6.46 -4.65 -10.01
C SER A 41 -5.61 -3.46 -9.57
N SER A 42 -6.19 -2.54 -8.79
CA SER A 42 -5.51 -1.39 -8.21
C SER A 42 -5.93 -1.16 -6.76
N ILE A 43 -5.11 -0.40 -6.01
CA ILE A 43 -5.44 -0.03 -4.62
C ILE A 43 -6.71 0.83 -4.53
N GLY A 44 -7.04 1.55 -5.60
CA GLY A 44 -8.25 2.36 -5.69
C GLY A 44 -9.54 1.58 -5.90
N ASP A 45 -9.44 0.28 -6.21
CA ASP A 45 -10.61 -0.60 -6.36
C ASP A 45 -10.98 -1.29 -5.02
N CYS A 46 -10.11 -1.18 -4.02
CA CYS A 46 -10.37 -1.71 -2.69
C CYS A 46 -11.47 -0.90 -1.97
N SER A 47 -12.11 -1.50 -0.97
CA SER A 47 -13.04 -0.75 -0.12
C SER A 47 -12.30 0.35 0.63
N HIS A 48 -12.81 1.58 0.58
CA HIS A 48 -12.21 2.75 1.23
C HIS A 48 -13.28 3.83 1.49
N ARG A 49 -13.00 4.85 2.30
CA ARG A 49 -13.98 5.90 2.65
C ARG A 49 -14.44 6.76 1.45
N GLY A 50 -13.55 6.93 0.46
CA GLY A 50 -13.80 7.72 -0.74
C GLY A 50 -12.54 8.50 -1.13
N TRP A 51 -12.41 8.88 -2.40
CA TRP A 51 -11.22 9.59 -2.87
C TRP A 51 -11.07 10.96 -2.20
N GLY A 52 -10.01 11.10 -1.42
CA GLY A 52 -9.68 12.33 -0.68
C GLY A 52 -10.64 12.65 0.47
N ASP A 53 -11.46 11.70 0.89
CA ASP A 53 -12.21 11.73 2.15
C ASP A 53 -11.41 10.93 3.20
N THR A 54 -10.77 11.66 4.11
CA THR A 54 -9.84 11.07 5.06
C THR A 54 -9.72 11.93 6.32
N ASN A 55 -9.48 11.28 7.46
CA ASN A 55 -9.08 11.93 8.70
C ASN A 55 -7.61 11.66 9.08
N CYS A 56 -6.84 11.01 8.20
CA CYS A 56 -5.44 10.72 8.40
C CYS A 56 -4.56 11.97 8.27
N TYR A 57 -3.41 11.91 8.92
CA TYR A 57 -2.29 12.83 8.77
C TYR A 57 -1.10 12.08 8.17
N HIS A 58 -0.15 12.77 7.55
CA HIS A 58 1.00 12.11 6.89
C HIS A 58 1.86 11.23 7.80
N ARG A 59 1.83 11.46 9.13
CA ARG A 59 2.47 10.57 10.11
C ARG A 59 1.87 9.16 10.15
N GLU A 60 0.69 8.99 9.57
CA GLU A 60 -0.07 7.74 9.44
C GLU A 60 0.10 7.12 8.05
N ASP A 61 0.93 7.72 7.18
CA ASP A 61 1.22 7.17 5.86
C ASP A 61 1.81 5.75 6.01
N VAL A 62 1.34 4.87 5.12
CA VAL A 62 1.74 3.47 5.06
C VAL A 62 2.48 3.22 3.76
N ALA A 63 3.53 2.43 3.82
CA ALA A 63 4.25 1.94 2.65
C ALA A 63 3.98 0.45 2.45
N ILE A 64 4.11 -0.01 1.21
CA ILE A 64 4.10 -1.43 0.88
C ILE A 64 5.47 -1.81 0.36
N ARG A 65 5.91 -3.02 0.72
CA ARG A 65 7.08 -3.65 0.12
C ARG A 65 6.65 -4.89 -0.64
N CYS A 66 6.98 -4.91 -1.92
CA CYS A 66 6.87 -6.09 -2.76
C CYS A 66 8.12 -6.95 -2.56
N GLY A 67 7.93 -8.24 -2.27
CA GLY A 67 9.01 -9.21 -2.16
C GLY A 67 8.78 -10.40 -3.07
N ASP A 68 9.84 -11.14 -3.35
CA ASP A 68 9.71 -12.41 -4.08
C ASP A 68 8.87 -13.38 -3.26
N LYS A 69 8.08 -14.20 -3.94
CA LYS A 69 7.57 -15.43 -3.31
C LYS A 69 8.80 -16.23 -2.86
N PRO A 70 8.82 -16.80 -1.64
CA PRO A 70 9.80 -17.81 -1.34
C PRO A 70 9.68 -18.88 -2.43
N LEU A 71 10.78 -19.16 -3.12
CA LEU A 71 10.84 -20.28 -4.04
C LEU A 71 10.37 -21.49 -3.24
N LYS A 72 9.33 -22.18 -3.70
CA LYS A 72 8.99 -23.47 -3.11
C LYS A 72 10.20 -24.36 -3.35
N GLU A 73 11.01 -24.58 -2.32
CA GLU A 73 11.95 -25.69 -2.31
C GLU A 73 11.12 -26.96 -2.37
N TYR A 74 11.31 -27.73 -3.45
CA TYR A 74 10.74 -29.06 -3.65
C TYR A 74 11.89 -30.06 -3.62
#